data_AF-A0A1F5Z2P1-F1
#
_entry.id   AF-A0A1F5Z2P1-F1
#
_cell.length_a   1.000
_cell.length_b   1.000
_cell.length_c   1.000
_cell.angle_alpha   90.00
_cell.angle_beta   90.00
_cell.angle_gamma   90.00
#
_symmetry.space_group_name_H-M   'P 1'
#
loop_
_entity.id
_entity.type
_entity.pdbx_description
1 polymer ?
#
loop_
_entity_poly.entity_id
_entity_poly.type
_entity_poly.pdbx_seq_one_letter_code
_entity_poly.pdbx_strand_id
1 'polypeptide(L)'
;MDTLAHGLWGGMLFGWRRRFGLAFLFGLCPDLFSFGLWIVIRMARGQWQHGRPDAYMLPEWLHTAYNFTHSLIIIGAVWALFWWVWKELAVPFSAWPLHILCDIPTHSQDFFPTPFLYPLSSFTIDGISWGRWWFMLLNYTGLLILALFWVRAREGRRNKASYSIEVATGSGSTQAEQASSSSSKSA
;
A
#
# COMPACT_ATOMS: atom_id res chain seq x y z
N MET A 1 -0.17 -14.86 2.78
CA MET A 1 -0.32 -13.52 2.23
C MET A 1 0.89 -12.69 2.61
N ASP A 2 1.34 -11.76 1.76
CA ASP A 2 2.41 -10.82 2.12
C ASP A 2 1.80 -9.47 2.54
N THR A 3 1.49 -9.35 3.84
CA THR A 3 0.84 -8.15 4.38
C THR A 3 1.63 -6.88 4.11
N LEU A 4 2.97 -6.92 4.25
CA LEU A 4 3.82 -5.75 4.04
C LEU A 4 3.75 -5.23 2.62
N ALA A 5 3.76 -6.13 1.62
CA ALA A 5 3.62 -5.74 0.22
C ALA A 5 2.31 -4.99 -0.04
N HIS A 6 1.19 -5.40 0.55
CA HIS A 6 -0.10 -4.73 0.38
C HIS A 6 -0.11 -3.32 0.97
N GLY A 7 0.50 -3.15 2.15
CA GLY A 7 0.73 -1.83 2.72
C GLY A 7 1.56 -0.96 1.76
N LEU A 8 2.65 -1.49 1.20
CA LEU A 8 3.52 -0.75 0.28
C LEU A 8 2.78 -0.35 -1.01
N TRP A 9 2.04 -1.26 -1.63
CA TRP A 9 1.20 -0.96 -2.80
C TRP A 9 0.18 0.13 -2.48
N GLY A 10 -0.55 0.00 -1.37
CA GLY A 10 -1.52 1.00 -0.91
C GLY A 10 -0.88 2.38 -0.68
N GLY A 11 0.24 2.40 0.04
CA GLY A 11 1.03 3.61 0.30
C GLY A 11 1.52 4.29 -0.98
N MET A 12 2.07 3.54 -1.93
CA MET A 12 2.63 4.13 -3.16
C MET A 12 1.54 4.60 -4.13
N LEU A 13 0.42 3.88 -4.24
CA LEU A 13 -0.68 4.22 -5.16
C LEU A 13 -1.62 5.29 -4.60
N PHE A 14 -1.93 5.26 -3.30
CA PHE A 14 -2.91 6.16 -2.69
C PHE A 14 -2.33 7.17 -1.69
N GLY A 15 -1.02 7.11 -1.40
CA GLY A 15 -0.32 8.00 -0.47
C GLY A 15 0.00 9.40 -1.00
N TRP A 16 -0.88 10.00 -1.78
CA TRP A 16 -0.67 11.34 -2.36
C TRP A 16 -0.55 12.43 -1.27
N ARG A 17 0.24 13.48 -1.53
CA ARG A 17 0.46 14.65 -0.62
C ARG A 17 0.73 14.28 0.85
N ARG A 18 1.72 13.42 1.11
CA ARG A 18 2.18 12.99 2.46
C ARG A 18 1.26 12.02 3.21
N ARG A 19 0.21 11.47 2.59
CA ARG A 19 -0.67 10.45 3.21
C ARG A 19 -0.20 9.01 3.02
N PHE A 20 1.05 8.82 2.62
CA PHE A 20 1.66 7.49 2.48
C PHE A 20 1.46 6.62 3.71
N GLY A 21 1.75 7.15 4.91
CA GLY A 21 1.63 6.38 6.15
C GLY A 21 0.20 5.89 6.40
N LEU A 22 -0.81 6.73 6.17
CA LEU A 22 -2.21 6.34 6.34
C LEU A 22 -2.66 5.29 5.32
N ALA A 23 -2.34 5.48 4.04
CA ALA A 23 -2.67 4.52 3.00
C ALA A 23 -1.93 3.18 3.19
N PHE A 24 -0.67 3.24 3.65
CA PHE A 24 0.09 2.07 4.04
C PHE A 24 -0.60 1.31 5.17
N LEU A 25 -0.98 2.00 6.26
CA LEU A 25 -1.69 1.37 7.38
C LEU A 25 -3.02 0.75 6.95
N PHE A 26 -3.84 1.46 6.16
CA PHE A 26 -5.10 0.89 5.64
C PHE A 26 -4.88 -0.32 4.74
N GLY A 27 -3.77 -0.36 3.98
CA GLY A 27 -3.39 -1.53 3.21
C GLY A 27 -2.91 -2.72 4.07
N LEU A 28 -2.50 -2.50 5.32
CA LEU A 28 -2.16 -3.58 6.26
C LEU A 28 -3.38 -4.07 7.07
N CYS A 29 -4.37 -3.21 7.29
CA CYS A 29 -5.51 -3.47 8.16
C CYS A 29 -6.26 -4.79 7.93
N PRO A 30 -6.52 -5.27 6.70
CA PRO A 30 -7.34 -6.47 6.51
C PRO A 30 -6.74 -7.71 7.20
N ASP A 31 -5.43 -7.90 7.01
CA ASP A 31 -4.62 -8.94 7.64
C ASP A 31 -4.39 -8.66 9.14
N LEU A 32 -4.13 -7.41 9.52
CA LEU A 32 -3.86 -7.07 10.92
C LEU A 32 -5.06 -7.32 11.83
N PHE A 33 -6.28 -7.05 11.37
CA PHE A 33 -7.49 -7.28 12.16
C PHE A 33 -7.92 -8.75 12.25
N SER A 34 -7.31 -9.63 11.46
CA SER A 34 -7.53 -11.07 11.51
C SER A 34 -6.30 -11.78 12.07
N PHE A 35 -5.31 -12.07 11.23
CA PHE A 35 -4.09 -12.79 11.59
C PHE A 35 -3.18 -12.00 12.52
N GLY A 36 -3.05 -10.67 12.33
CA GLY A 36 -2.20 -9.84 13.20
C GLY A 36 -2.67 -9.86 14.65
N LEU A 37 -3.97 -9.67 14.88
CA LEU A 37 -4.58 -9.76 16.20
C LEU A 37 -4.39 -11.15 16.82
N TRP A 38 -4.55 -12.21 16.02
CA TRP A 38 -4.33 -13.58 16.48
C TRP A 38 -2.89 -13.84 16.91
N ILE A 39 -1.91 -13.34 16.13
CA ILE A 39 -0.49 -13.42 16.48
C ILE A 39 -0.22 -12.72 17.82
N VAL A 40 -0.75 -11.51 18.02
CA VAL A 40 -0.60 -10.75 19.28
C VAL A 40 -1.16 -11.53 20.46
N ILE A 41 -2.36 -12.10 20.33
CA ILE A 41 -2.99 -12.93 21.38
C ILE A 41 -2.11 -14.14 21.72
N ARG A 42 -1.56 -14.82 20.72
CA ARG A 42 -0.69 -15.99 20.94
C ARG A 42 0.63 -15.63 21.59
N MET A 43 1.25 -14.53 21.19
CA MET A 43 2.46 -14.02 21.83
C MET A 43 2.19 -13.69 23.30
N ALA A 44 1.08 -13.01 23.60
CA ALA A 44 0.68 -12.70 24.98
C ALA A 44 0.43 -13.94 25.84
N ARG A 45 0.02 -15.06 25.22
CA ARG A 45 -0.21 -16.36 25.89
C ARG A 45 1.02 -17.27 25.90
N GLY A 46 2.17 -16.84 25.38
CA GLY A 46 3.37 -17.66 25.26
C GLY A 46 3.25 -18.85 24.29
N GLN A 47 2.27 -18.81 23.38
CA GLN A 47 1.96 -19.90 22.44
C GLN A 47 2.59 -19.66 21.06
N TRP A 48 3.79 -19.11 21.01
CA TRP A 48 4.45 -18.83 19.73
C TRP A 48 4.80 -20.13 19.00
N GLN A 49 4.46 -20.21 17.71
CA GLN A 49 4.86 -21.29 16.82
C GLN A 49 5.42 -20.70 15.54
N HIS A 50 6.51 -21.30 15.05
CA HIS A 50 7.11 -20.91 13.79
C HIS A 50 6.43 -21.65 12.63
N GLY A 51 6.25 -20.96 11.51
CA GLY A 51 5.68 -21.54 10.30
C GLY A 51 4.16 -21.37 10.16
N ARG A 52 3.60 -22.03 9.15
CA ARG A 52 2.18 -21.99 8.81
C ARG A 52 1.40 -22.82 9.84
N PRO A 53 0.45 -22.23 10.58
CA PRO A 53 -0.40 -23.00 11.47
C PRO A 53 -1.36 -23.87 10.65
N ASP A 54 -1.69 -25.04 11.19
CA ASP A 54 -2.72 -25.88 10.60
C ASP A 54 -4.09 -25.17 10.67
N ALA A 55 -4.91 -25.36 9.63
CA ALA A 55 -6.21 -24.69 9.53
C ALA A 55 -7.14 -24.99 10.73
N TYR A 56 -7.04 -26.18 11.33
CA TYR A 56 -7.85 -26.56 12.50
C TYR A 56 -7.47 -25.82 13.80
N MET A 57 -6.28 -25.21 13.86
CA MET A 57 -5.85 -24.43 15.03
C MET A 57 -6.40 -23.00 15.02
N LEU A 58 -7.07 -22.60 13.94
CA LEU A 58 -7.55 -21.24 13.76
C LEU A 58 -8.91 -21.09 14.45
N PRO A 59 -9.06 -20.12 15.36
CA PRO A 59 -10.29 -19.95 16.11
C PRO A 59 -11.39 -19.38 15.21
N GLU A 60 -12.64 -19.72 15.50
CA GLU A 60 -13.80 -19.29 14.71
C GLU A 60 -13.88 -17.77 14.53
N TRP A 61 -13.58 -17.00 15.59
CA TRP A 61 -13.58 -15.54 15.52
C TRP A 61 -12.60 -14.99 14.47
N LEU A 62 -11.49 -15.69 14.20
CA LEU A 62 -10.52 -15.28 13.17
C LEU A 62 -11.16 -15.42 11.79
N HIS A 63 -11.87 -16.52 11.53
CA HIS A 63 -12.60 -16.71 10.28
C HIS A 63 -13.69 -15.66 10.11
N THR A 64 -14.43 -15.34 11.18
CA THR A 64 -15.40 -14.24 11.15
C THR A 64 -14.72 -12.92 10.83
N ALA A 65 -13.65 -12.56 11.55
CA ALA A 65 -12.90 -11.33 11.31
C ALA A 65 -12.40 -11.25 9.86
N TYR A 66 -11.83 -12.35 9.35
CA TYR A 66 -11.36 -12.47 7.98
C TYR A 66 -12.48 -12.23 6.96
N ASN A 67 -13.66 -12.82 7.16
CA ASN A 67 -14.82 -12.61 6.29
C ASN A 67 -15.27 -11.15 6.23
N PHE A 68 -15.29 -10.46 7.36
CA PHE A 68 -15.64 -9.04 7.41
C PHE A 68 -14.55 -8.14 6.79
N THR A 69 -13.28 -8.42 7.08
CA THR A 69 -12.15 -7.58 6.65
C THR A 69 -11.79 -7.76 5.17
N HIS A 70 -12.11 -8.92 4.58
CA HIS A 70 -11.84 -9.26 3.17
C HIS A 70 -13.10 -9.27 2.28
N SER A 71 -14.19 -8.67 2.75
CA SER A 71 -15.40 -8.48 1.94
C SER A 71 -15.36 -7.15 1.18
N LEU A 72 -15.40 -7.19 -0.15
CA LEU A 72 -15.55 -5.99 -0.97
C LEU A 72 -16.93 -5.34 -0.79
N ILE A 73 -17.95 -6.10 -0.42
CA ILE A 73 -19.29 -5.56 -0.18
C ILE A 73 -19.28 -4.69 1.08
N ILE A 74 -18.75 -5.21 2.19
CA ILE A 74 -18.71 -4.52 3.46
C ILE A 74 -17.73 -3.36 3.40
N ILE A 75 -16.49 -3.63 2.98
CA ILE A 75 -15.44 -2.60 2.91
C ILE A 75 -15.75 -1.57 1.82
N GLY A 76 -16.36 -1.98 0.71
CA GLY A 76 -16.83 -1.07 -0.33
C GLY A 76 -17.91 -0.12 0.19
N ALA A 77 -18.84 -0.61 1.01
CA ALA A 77 -19.84 0.25 1.66
C ALA A 77 -19.20 1.25 2.64
N VAL A 78 -18.22 0.81 3.45
CA VAL A 78 -17.47 1.70 4.36
C VAL A 78 -16.67 2.74 3.57
N TRP A 79 -16.01 2.33 2.48
CA TRP A 79 -15.30 3.25 1.60
C TRP A 79 -16.25 4.27 0.96
N ALA A 80 -17.43 3.84 0.48
CA ALA A 80 -18.43 4.74 -0.09
C ALA A 80 -18.93 5.76 0.95
N LEU A 81 -19.11 5.34 2.20
CA LEU A 81 -19.45 6.23 3.31
C LEU A 81 -18.33 7.26 3.55
N PHE A 82 -17.07 6.83 3.60
CA PHE A 82 -15.93 7.75 3.70
C PHE A 82 -15.88 8.71 2.51
N TRP A 83 -16.16 8.23 1.31
CA TRP A 83 -16.18 9.07 0.12
C TRP A 83 -17.26 10.17 0.21
N TRP A 84 -18.41 9.85 0.81
CA TRP A 84 -19.49 10.81 1.00
C TRP A 84 -19.18 11.82 2.10
N VAL A 85 -18.68 11.37 3.25
CA VAL A 85 -18.53 12.20 4.46
C VAL A 85 -17.16 12.87 4.53
N TRP A 86 -16.08 12.15 4.23
CA TRP A 86 -14.68 12.57 4.40
C TRP A 86 -13.81 12.12 3.22
N LYS A 87 -13.99 12.75 2.05
CA LYS A 87 -13.23 12.49 0.81
C LYS A 87 -11.70 12.41 1.03
N GLU A 88 -11.20 13.22 1.95
CA GLU A 88 -9.81 13.25 2.33
C GLU A 88 -9.29 11.93 2.93
N LEU A 89 -10.11 11.23 3.73
CA LEU A 89 -9.79 9.91 4.28
C LEU A 89 -10.16 8.78 3.33
N ALA A 90 -11.13 9.00 2.44
CA ALA A 90 -11.53 8.00 1.46
C ALA A 90 -10.38 7.61 0.51
N VAL A 91 -9.54 8.57 0.11
CA VAL A 91 -8.38 8.31 -0.76
C VAL A 91 -7.39 7.34 -0.14
N PRO A 92 -6.80 7.58 1.06
CA PRO A 92 -5.92 6.60 1.69
C PRO A 92 -6.66 5.30 2.05
N PHE A 93 -7.95 5.35 2.38
CA PHE A 93 -8.75 4.15 2.66
C PHE A 93 -8.91 3.25 1.43
N SER A 94 -8.83 3.78 0.21
CA SER A 94 -8.82 2.98 -1.04
C SER A 94 -7.75 1.89 -1.08
N ALA A 95 -6.70 2.00 -0.24
CA ALA A 95 -5.71 0.94 -0.07
C ALA A 95 -6.32 -0.38 0.44
N TRP A 96 -7.40 -0.32 1.21
CA TRP A 96 -8.07 -1.50 1.76
C TRP A 96 -8.86 -2.27 0.69
N PRO A 97 -9.76 -1.66 -0.11
CA PRO A 97 -10.31 -2.33 -1.29
C PRO A 97 -9.24 -2.84 -2.26
N LEU A 98 -8.15 -2.10 -2.47
CA LEU A 98 -7.05 -2.55 -3.32
C LEU A 98 -6.42 -3.86 -2.79
N HIS A 99 -6.20 -3.95 -1.49
CA HIS A 99 -5.69 -5.18 -0.87
C HIS A 99 -6.57 -6.37 -1.21
N ILE A 100 -7.89 -6.24 -1.02
CA ILE A 100 -8.84 -7.32 -1.32
C ILE A 100 -8.84 -7.65 -2.83
N LEU A 101 -8.76 -6.64 -3.70
CA LEU A 101 -8.67 -6.84 -5.15
C LEU A 101 -7.39 -7.58 -5.55
N CYS A 102 -6.27 -7.33 -4.87
CA CYS A 102 -5.03 -8.08 -5.06
C CYS A 102 -5.17 -9.54 -4.60
N ASP A 103 -5.95 -9.79 -3.56
CA ASP A 103 -6.13 -11.13 -3.01
C ASP A 103 -6.98 -12.06 -3.87
N ILE A 104 -8.00 -11.55 -4.53
CA ILE A 104 -8.90 -12.35 -5.36
C ILE A 104 -8.13 -13.28 -6.33
N PRO A 105 -7.11 -12.81 -7.09
CA PRO A 105 -6.29 -13.68 -7.93
C PRO A 105 -5.06 -14.28 -7.23
N THR A 106 -4.76 -13.96 -5.97
CA THR A 106 -3.50 -14.35 -5.28
C THR A 106 -3.69 -15.18 -4.01
N HIS A 107 -4.92 -15.58 -3.72
CA HIS A 107 -5.24 -16.54 -2.68
C HIS A 107 -5.72 -17.86 -3.28
N SER A 108 -5.06 -18.96 -2.91
CA SER A 108 -5.52 -20.30 -3.29
C SER A 108 -6.64 -20.75 -2.35
N GLN A 109 -7.51 -21.63 -2.85
CA GLN A 109 -8.61 -22.19 -2.06
C GLN A 109 -8.14 -23.09 -0.89
N ASP A 110 -6.90 -23.58 -0.95
CA ASP A 110 -6.34 -24.54 0.01
C ASP A 110 -6.09 -24.01 1.43
N PHE A 111 -6.08 -22.69 1.65
CA PHE A 111 -5.78 -22.14 2.99
C PHE A 111 -6.74 -21.06 3.43
N PHE A 112 -6.98 -20.05 2.59
CA PHE A 112 -7.88 -18.93 2.87
C PHE A 112 -8.33 -18.32 1.55
N PRO A 113 -9.41 -18.80 0.93
CA PRO A 113 -9.96 -18.13 -0.24
C PRO A 113 -10.56 -16.79 0.16
N THR A 114 -10.37 -15.76 -0.67
CA THR A 114 -10.83 -14.40 -0.36
C THR A 114 -12.36 -14.31 -0.47
N PRO A 115 -13.09 -14.02 0.62
CA PRO A 115 -14.55 -13.99 0.64
C PRO A 115 -15.08 -12.62 0.17
N PHE A 116 -14.67 -12.19 -1.02
CA PHE A 116 -14.91 -10.83 -1.50
C PHE A 116 -16.40 -10.47 -1.67
N LEU A 117 -17.27 -11.48 -1.80
CA LEU A 117 -18.73 -11.31 -1.89
C LEU A 117 -19.49 -11.57 -0.57
N TYR A 118 -18.79 -11.81 0.54
CA TYR A 118 -19.44 -12.01 1.83
C TYR A 118 -20.22 -10.74 2.24
N PRO A 119 -21.41 -10.83 2.85
CA PRO A 119 -22.15 -12.05 3.21
C PRO A 119 -23.12 -12.55 2.14
N LEU A 120 -23.12 -11.94 0.95
CA LEU A 120 -24.11 -12.25 -0.10
C LEU A 120 -23.81 -13.58 -0.81
N SER A 121 -22.54 -13.94 -0.95
CA SER A 121 -22.12 -15.18 -1.60
C SER A 121 -20.82 -15.72 -1.03
N SER A 122 -20.69 -17.06 -1.04
CA SER A 122 -19.47 -17.79 -0.70
C SER A 122 -18.60 -18.10 -1.93
N PHE A 123 -18.92 -17.52 -3.10
CA PHE A 123 -18.10 -17.70 -4.30
C PHE A 123 -16.72 -17.06 -4.14
N THR A 124 -15.69 -17.83 -4.48
CA THR A 124 -14.29 -17.43 -4.39
C THR A 124 -13.53 -17.92 -5.62
N ILE A 125 -12.42 -17.26 -5.97
CA ILE A 125 -11.57 -17.63 -7.10
C ILE A 125 -10.35 -18.38 -6.56
N ASP A 126 -9.92 -19.43 -7.26
CA ASP A 126 -8.66 -20.11 -6.95
C ASP A 126 -7.48 -19.37 -7.60
N GLY A 127 -6.68 -18.73 -6.76
CA GLY A 127 -5.59 -17.84 -7.17
C GLY A 127 -4.19 -18.41 -6.95
N ILE A 128 -3.20 -17.58 -7.28
CA ILE A 128 -1.78 -17.91 -7.16
C ILE A 128 -1.33 -17.70 -5.72
N SER A 129 -1.06 -18.80 -5.00
CA SER A 129 -0.54 -18.72 -3.63
C SER A 129 0.71 -17.83 -3.49
N TRP A 130 0.64 -16.90 -2.52
CA TRP A 130 1.76 -16.08 -2.03
C TRP A 130 2.99 -16.88 -1.56
N GLY A 131 2.85 -18.18 -1.30
CA GLY A 131 3.98 -19.06 -0.94
C GLY A 131 4.91 -19.37 -2.11
N ARG A 132 4.54 -19.04 -3.35
CA ARG A 132 5.37 -19.30 -4.54
C ARG A 132 6.51 -18.28 -4.63
N TRP A 133 7.75 -18.75 -4.54
CA TRP A 133 8.95 -17.89 -4.56
C TRP A 133 9.03 -16.96 -5.77
N TRP A 134 8.63 -17.43 -6.96
CA TRP A 134 8.69 -16.63 -8.19
C TRP A 134 7.67 -15.48 -8.16
N PHE A 135 6.49 -15.73 -7.56
CA PHE A 135 5.45 -14.72 -7.44
C PHE A 135 5.89 -13.63 -6.47
N MET A 136 6.48 -14.02 -5.34
CA MET A 136 7.11 -13.10 -4.40
C MET A 136 8.20 -12.26 -5.06
N LEU A 137 9.08 -12.87 -5.86
CA LEU A 137 10.13 -12.15 -6.58
C LEU A 137 9.54 -11.09 -7.53
N LEU A 138 8.52 -11.44 -8.30
CA LEU A 138 7.85 -10.50 -9.20
C LEU A 138 7.16 -9.36 -8.45
N ASN A 139 6.47 -9.66 -7.35
CA ASN A 139 5.82 -8.67 -6.50
C ASN A 139 6.82 -7.62 -5.96
N TYR A 140 7.92 -8.07 -5.37
CA TYR A 140 8.95 -7.17 -4.85
C TYR A 140 9.70 -6.42 -5.95
N THR A 141 9.89 -7.04 -7.12
CA THR A 141 10.45 -6.36 -8.30
C THR A 141 9.54 -5.23 -8.77
N GLY A 142 8.22 -5.48 -8.83
CA GLY A 142 7.23 -4.46 -9.17
C GLY A 142 7.20 -3.30 -8.18
N LEU A 143 7.23 -3.60 -6.87
CA LEU A 143 7.33 -2.59 -5.81
C LEU A 143 8.62 -1.76 -5.92
N LEU A 144 9.76 -2.39 -6.22
CA LEU A 144 11.02 -1.69 -6.42
C LEU A 144 10.95 -0.73 -7.61
N ILE A 145 10.43 -1.18 -8.75
CA ILE A 145 10.25 -0.34 -9.95
C ILE A 145 9.36 0.87 -9.63
N LEU A 146 8.23 0.63 -8.95
CA LEU A 146 7.31 1.70 -8.55
C LEU A 146 8.00 2.69 -7.59
N ALA A 147 8.76 2.20 -6.62
CA ALA A 147 9.51 3.04 -5.69
C ALA A 147 10.53 3.94 -6.42
N LEU A 148 11.29 3.38 -7.37
CA LEU A 148 12.25 4.14 -8.18
C LEU A 148 11.56 5.22 -9.02
N PHE A 149 10.44 4.88 -9.66
CA PHE A 149 9.63 5.85 -10.39
C PHE A 149 9.15 6.98 -9.47
N TRP A 150 8.72 6.65 -8.26
CA TRP A 150 8.21 7.61 -7.30
C TRP A 150 9.28 8.58 -6.79
N VAL A 151 10.49 8.08 -6.52
CA VAL A 151 11.66 8.90 -6.16
C VAL A 151 11.99 9.86 -7.29
N ARG A 152 12.07 9.36 -8.53
CA ARG A 152 12.42 10.17 -9.70
C ARG A 152 11.36 11.24 -10.00
N ALA A 153 10.08 10.90 -9.84
CA ALA A 153 8.98 11.86 -9.96
C ALA A 153 9.03 12.97 -8.90
N ARG A 154 9.47 12.65 -7.67
CA ARG A 154 9.65 13.65 -6.59
C ARG A 154 10.81 14.58 -6.87
N GLU A 155 11.95 14.06 -7.32
CA GLU A 155 13.11 14.86 -7.71
C GLU A 155 12.75 15.83 -8.83
N GLY A 156 12.05 15.35 -9.87
CA GLY A 156 11.60 16.21 -10.98
C GLY A 156 10.69 17.36 -10.53
N ARG A 157 9.79 17.13 -9.55
CA ARG A 157 8.95 18.18 -8.97
C ARG A 157 9.76 19.18 -8.14
N ARG A 158 10.73 18.69 -7.35
CA ARG A 158 11.62 19.54 -6.55
C ARG A 158 12.45 20.45 -7.44
N ASN A 159 13.06 19.90 -8.50
CA ASN A 159 13.90 20.67 -9.43
C ASN A 159 13.09 21.75 -10.16
N LYS A 160 11.86 21.43 -10.60
CA LYS A 160 10.95 22.43 -11.19
C LYS A 160 10.59 23.54 -10.21
N ALA A 161 10.28 23.19 -8.95
CA ALA A 161 9.98 24.19 -7.92
C ALA A 161 11.18 25.10 -7.63
N SER A 162 12.38 24.54 -7.51
CA SER A 162 13.63 25.32 -7.33
C SER A 162 13.87 26.27 -8.50
N TYR A 163 13.72 25.79 -9.75
CA TYR A 163 13.87 26.63 -10.94
C TYR A 163 12.84 27.77 -10.99
N SER A 164 11.57 27.48 -10.69
CA SER A 164 10.53 28.52 -10.63
C SER A 164 10.80 29.58 -9.57
N ILE A 165 11.38 29.20 -8.42
CA ILE A 165 11.82 30.16 -7.40
C ILE A 165 12.98 31.00 -7.93
N GLU A 166 14.01 30.39 -8.50
CA GLU A 166 15.20 31.08 -9.02
C GLU A 166 14.86 32.12 -10.12
N VAL A 167 13.92 31.77 -11.02
CA VAL A 167 13.39 32.69 -12.04
C VAL A 167 12.59 33.83 -11.39
N ALA A 168 11.75 33.52 -10.39
CA ALA A 168 10.93 34.53 -9.71
C ALA A 168 11.75 35.48 -8.82
N THR A 169 12.85 35.03 -8.23
CA THR A 169 13.72 35.83 -7.37
C THR A 169 14.81 36.58 -8.14
N GLY A 170 14.89 36.42 -9.46
CA GLY A 170 15.89 37.09 -10.30
C GLY A 170 17.34 36.69 -10.00
N SER A 171 17.58 35.64 -9.23
CA SER A 171 18.94 35.22 -8.83
C SER A 171 19.70 34.53 -9.97
N GLY A 172 19.01 34.09 -11.02
CA GLY A 172 19.62 33.49 -12.21
C GLY A 172 20.25 34.51 -13.18
N SER A 173 19.83 35.79 -13.17
CA SER A 173 20.42 36.81 -14.06
C SER A 173 21.77 37.33 -13.57
N THR A 174 22.03 37.26 -12.26
CA THR A 174 23.24 37.82 -11.66
C THR A 174 24.48 36.96 -11.93
N GLN A 175 24.34 35.64 -12.08
CA GLN A 175 25.48 34.76 -12.43
C GLN A 175 25.88 34.85 -13.91
N ALA A 176 24.92 35.07 -14.82
CA ALA A 176 25.21 35.24 -16.24
C ALA A 176 25.92 36.58 -16.53
N GLU A 177 25.59 37.63 -15.78
CA GLU A 177 26.22 38.95 -15.92
C GLU A 177 27.60 39.02 -15.23
N GLN A 178 27.81 38.28 -14.14
CA GLN A 178 29.14 38.14 -13.53
C GLN A 178 30.11 37.31 -14.39
N ALA A 179 29.64 36.25 -15.06
CA ALA A 179 30.47 35.44 -15.96
C ALA A 179 30.86 36.20 -17.25
N SER A 180 30.01 37.10 -17.77
CA SER A 180 30.35 37.94 -18.92
C SER A 180 31.32 39.08 -18.55
N SER A 181 31.22 39.63 -17.33
CA SER A 181 32.11 40.69 -16.84
C SER A 181 33.52 40.21 -16.43
N SER A 182 33.69 38.94 -16.06
CA SER A 182 35.01 38.38 -15.73
C SER A 182 35.82 38.00 -16.98
N SER A 183 35.16 37.69 -18.09
CA SER A 183 35.83 37.38 -19.37
C SER A 183 36.32 38.63 -20.12
N SER A 184 35.86 39.83 -19.76
CA SER A 184 36.31 41.09 -20.39
C SER A 184 37.47 41.78 -19.65
N LYS A 185 37.96 41.21 -18.54
CA LYS A 185 39.06 41.77 -17.72
C LYS A 185 40.38 41.02 -17.85
N SER A 186 40.48 40.06 -18.77
CA SER A 186 41.69 39.25 -19.01
C SER A 186 42.30 39.46 -20.40
N ALA A 187 42.14 40.64 -20.99
CA ALA A 187 42.83 41.05 -22.22
C ALA A 187 43.91 42.09 -21.90
#